data_AF-A0A967HS57-F1
#
_entry.id   AF-A0A967HS57-F1
#
_cell.length_a   1.000
_cell.length_b   1.000
_cell.length_c   1.000
_cell.angle_alpha   90.00
_cell.angle_beta   90.00
_cell.angle_gamma   90.00
#
_symmetry.space_group_name_H-M   'P 1'
#
loop_
_entity.id
_entity.type
_entity.pdbx_description
1 polymer ?
#
loop_
_entity_poly.entity_id
_entity_poly.type
_entity_poly.pdbx_seq_one_letter_code
_entity_poly.pdbx_strand_id
1 'polypeptide(L)'
;GIHPTPLTWPIGQGPDFAGVADRTTGGVWRFARSAHGATRAGEELVDPAALAGLGAHGDEAAADHDQDRFLAGETTPVLFGSALWNFGVRLLLDAIADLIPAPRPEADAGGVRHPLDGPLAGQVFKIQANLDPRHRDRLAFLRIHRGRFERGMNLVNARTGRTFSTKYAHQVFGRDRDTVD
;
A
#
# COMPACT_ATOMS: atom_id res chain seq x y z
N GLY A 1 9.84 -17.29 10.96
CA GLY A 1 9.15 -15.99 11.14
C GLY A 1 9.71 -15.03 10.11
N ILE A 2 8.95 -14.00 9.71
CA ILE A 2 9.46 -12.99 8.77
C ILE A 2 10.45 -12.09 9.52
N HIS A 3 11.63 -11.85 8.93
CA HIS A 3 12.69 -11.08 9.58
C HIS A 3 12.44 -9.56 9.45
N PRO A 4 12.37 -8.79 10.55
CA PRO A 4 12.18 -7.35 10.46
C PRO A 4 13.46 -6.65 10.00
N THR A 5 13.34 -5.75 9.04
CA THR A 5 14.42 -4.92 8.50
C THR A 5 14.03 -3.45 8.63
N PRO A 6 14.37 -2.78 9.73
CA PRO A 6 13.88 -1.43 9.99
C PRO A 6 14.50 -0.42 9.02
N LEU A 7 13.65 0.38 8.38
CA LEU A 7 14.04 1.53 7.55
C LEU A 7 14.14 2.80 8.37
N THR A 8 13.27 2.94 9.37
CA THR A 8 13.34 4.03 10.34
C THR A 8 13.45 3.48 11.75
N TRP A 9 13.90 4.30 12.68
CA TRP A 9 14.09 3.93 14.07
C TRP A 9 13.62 5.03 15.03
N PRO A 10 12.83 4.73 16.07
CA PRO A 10 12.29 5.76 16.95
C PRO A 10 13.37 6.37 17.84
N ILE A 11 13.28 7.68 18.02
CA ILE A 11 14.10 8.45 18.95
C ILE A 11 13.19 8.91 20.10
N GLY A 12 13.48 8.42 21.31
CA GLY A 12 12.58 8.52 22.44
C GLY A 12 11.32 7.63 22.32
N GLN A 13 10.46 7.68 23.33
CA GLN A 13 9.23 6.86 23.39
C GLN A 13 8.15 7.55 24.22
N GLY A 14 6.89 7.23 23.95
CA GLY A 14 5.75 7.75 24.70
C GLY A 14 5.71 9.30 24.71
N PRO A 15 5.67 9.95 25.90
CA PRO A 15 5.70 11.41 26.01
C PRO A 15 6.95 12.07 25.42
N ASP A 16 8.09 11.37 25.45
CA ASP A 16 9.41 11.86 25.03
C ASP A 16 9.75 11.48 23.58
N PHE A 17 8.77 10.96 22.83
CA PHE A 17 8.95 10.66 21.41
C PHE A 17 9.30 11.93 20.64
N ALA A 18 10.52 11.97 20.08
CA ALA A 18 11.09 13.15 19.44
C ALA A 18 11.16 13.03 17.91
N GLY A 19 10.95 11.84 17.36
CA GLY A 19 11.00 11.60 15.92
C GLY A 19 11.53 10.23 15.55
N VAL A 20 11.99 10.08 14.31
CA VAL A 20 12.63 8.86 13.82
C VAL A 20 13.94 9.17 13.09
N ALA A 21 14.95 8.34 13.30
CA ALA A 21 16.12 8.26 12.43
C ALA A 21 15.76 7.47 11.18
N ASP A 22 16.14 7.96 10.02
CA ASP A 22 16.01 7.26 8.74
C ASP A 22 17.34 6.57 8.42
N ARG A 23 17.33 5.24 8.42
CA ARG A 23 18.53 4.42 8.17
C ARG A 23 18.93 4.42 6.69
N THR A 24 18.02 4.79 5.79
CA THR A 24 18.28 4.80 4.34
C THR A 24 18.99 6.08 3.90
N THR A 25 18.62 7.22 4.49
CA THR A 25 19.18 8.53 4.16
C THR A 25 20.22 9.01 5.17
N GLY A 26 20.26 8.39 6.37
CA GLY A 26 21.09 8.84 7.49
C GLY A 26 20.57 10.11 8.18
N GLY A 27 19.42 10.63 7.74
CA GLY A 27 18.80 11.82 8.30
C GLY A 27 17.88 11.53 9.48
N VAL A 28 17.37 12.59 10.11
CA VAL A 28 16.42 12.48 11.23
C VAL A 28 15.16 13.29 10.92
N TRP A 29 14.01 12.63 11.00
CA TRP A 29 12.71 13.27 10.92
C TRP A 29 12.24 13.63 12.31
N ARG A 30 12.22 14.93 12.64
CA ARG A 30 11.74 15.42 13.94
C ARG A 30 10.22 15.38 13.99
N PHE A 31 9.68 14.88 15.09
CA PHE A 31 8.26 14.94 15.40
C PHE A 31 7.87 16.33 15.90
N ALA A 32 6.94 16.98 15.21
CA ALA A 32 6.24 18.15 15.70
C ALA A 32 4.76 17.79 15.92
N ARG A 33 4.22 18.15 17.10
CA ARG A 33 2.79 17.95 17.39
C ARG A 33 1.95 18.79 16.44
N SER A 34 1.12 18.14 15.62
CA SER A 34 0.15 18.77 14.74
C SER A 34 -1.26 18.76 15.37
N ALA A 35 -2.18 19.58 14.84
CA ALA A 35 -3.57 19.54 15.26
C ALA A 35 -4.24 18.23 14.75
N HIS A 36 -4.25 17.19 15.59
CA HIS A 36 -5.11 15.99 15.49
C HIS A 36 -5.29 15.38 14.09
N GLY A 37 -4.22 15.30 13.29
CA GLY A 37 -4.21 14.52 12.03
C GLY A 37 -5.03 15.08 10.87
N ALA A 38 -5.54 16.30 10.95
CA ALA A 38 -6.33 16.91 9.87
C ALA A 38 -5.46 17.44 8.71
N THR A 39 -4.16 17.61 8.92
CA THR A 39 -3.19 18.10 7.92
C THR A 39 -1.96 17.20 7.89
N ARG A 40 -1.17 17.29 6.82
CA ARG A 40 0.17 16.67 6.74
C ARG A 40 0.97 17.12 7.97
N ALA A 41 1.46 16.17 8.77
CA ALA A 41 2.26 16.53 9.93
C ALA A 41 3.50 17.32 9.50
N GLY A 42 3.91 18.28 10.34
CA GLY A 42 5.18 18.95 10.18
C GLY A 42 6.30 17.94 10.44
N GLU A 43 6.89 17.43 9.37
CA GLU A 43 8.06 16.57 9.42
C GLU A 43 9.24 17.39 8.91
N GLU A 44 10.15 17.73 9.82
CA GLU A 44 11.36 18.48 9.51
C GLU A 44 12.53 17.51 9.47
N LEU A 45 13.25 17.48 8.35
CA LEU A 45 14.53 16.79 8.27
C LEU A 45 15.57 17.64 8.99
N VAL A 46 16.13 17.12 10.06
CA VAL A 46 17.13 17.79 10.89
C VAL A 46 18.45 17.03 10.88
N ASP A 47 19.53 17.74 11.20
CA ASP A 47 20.83 17.12 11.45
C ASP A 47 20.70 16.07 12.57
N PRO A 48 21.23 14.85 12.41
CA PRO A 48 21.26 13.84 13.47
C PRO A 48 21.82 14.36 14.81
N ALA A 49 22.78 15.28 14.78
CA ALA A 49 23.34 15.92 15.97
C ALA A 49 22.27 16.67 16.79
N ALA A 50 21.19 17.14 16.15
CA ALA A 50 20.13 17.88 16.82
C ALA A 50 19.28 17.03 17.77
N LEU A 51 19.32 15.69 17.65
CA LEU A 51 18.68 14.75 18.58
C LEU A 51 19.70 13.83 19.28
N ALA A 52 21.00 14.10 19.13
CA ALA A 52 22.08 13.34 19.76
C ALA A 52 22.05 13.53 21.28
N GLY A 53 21.46 12.57 21.99
CA GLY A 53 21.27 12.61 23.45
C GLY A 53 19.91 12.10 23.90
N LEU A 54 18.92 12.01 22.99
CA LEU A 54 17.59 11.49 23.30
C LEU A 54 17.51 9.95 23.22
N GLY A 55 18.62 9.29 22.90
CA GLY A 55 18.71 7.84 22.77
C GLY A 55 17.87 7.30 21.60
N ALA A 56 18.52 6.84 20.54
CA ALA A 56 17.88 5.89 19.65
C ALA A 56 17.74 4.58 20.44
N HIS A 57 16.52 4.19 20.79
CA HIS A 57 16.31 2.95 21.52
C HIS A 57 16.36 1.77 20.56
N GLY A 58 17.54 1.38 20.08
CA GLY A 58 17.68 0.05 19.50
C GLY A 58 18.88 -0.28 18.64
N ASP A 59 19.08 -1.58 18.61
CA ASP A 59 20.23 -2.37 18.21
C ASP A 59 20.86 -1.96 16.87
N GLU A 60 22.16 -1.66 16.93
CA GLU A 60 23.08 -1.71 15.78
C GLU A 60 23.07 -3.09 15.06
N ALA A 61 22.49 -4.12 15.70
CA ALA A 61 22.34 -5.47 15.16
C ALA A 61 21.11 -5.70 14.26
N ALA A 62 20.28 -4.68 13.99
CA ALA A 62 19.13 -4.83 13.11
C ALA A 62 19.53 -4.97 11.64
N ALA A 63 19.05 -6.04 10.98
CA ALA A 63 19.36 -6.30 9.57
C ALA A 63 18.94 -5.14 8.66
N ASP A 64 19.76 -4.85 7.65
CA ASP A 64 19.45 -3.89 6.61
C ASP A 64 18.39 -4.44 5.65
N HIS A 65 17.68 -3.52 4.97
CA HIS A 65 16.71 -3.89 3.95
C HIS A 65 17.41 -4.44 2.71
N ASP A 66 16.94 -5.60 2.26
CA ASP A 66 17.29 -6.19 0.97
C ASP A 66 16.00 -6.34 0.16
N GLN A 67 16.00 -5.72 -1.02
CA GLN A 67 14.80 -5.63 -1.85
C GLN A 67 14.39 -7.00 -2.41
N ASP A 68 15.33 -7.85 -2.79
CA ASP A 68 15.03 -9.16 -3.36
C ASP A 68 14.45 -10.09 -2.28
N ARG A 69 15.01 -10.04 -1.07
CA ARG A 69 14.49 -10.80 0.08
C ARG A 69 13.12 -10.32 0.54
N PHE A 70 12.84 -9.02 0.46
CA PHE A 70 11.49 -8.49 0.70
C PHE A 70 10.50 -9.00 -0.34
N LEU A 71 10.85 -8.93 -1.63
CA LEU A 71 9.99 -9.42 -2.71
C LEU A 71 9.78 -10.94 -2.68
N ALA A 72 10.73 -11.68 -2.09
CA ALA A 72 10.60 -13.11 -1.82
C ALA A 72 9.76 -13.43 -0.56
N GLY A 73 9.37 -12.43 0.23
CA GLY A 73 8.59 -12.59 1.46
C GLY A 73 9.41 -13.10 2.66
N GLU A 74 10.73 -12.96 2.62
CA GLU A 74 11.64 -13.41 3.69
C GLU A 74 11.83 -12.36 4.79
N THR A 75 11.82 -11.09 4.39
CA THR A 75 11.99 -9.92 5.26
C THR A 75 10.78 -8.99 5.19
N THR A 76 10.63 -8.13 6.19
CA THR A 76 9.60 -7.09 6.23
C THR A 76 10.22 -5.75 6.60
N PRO A 77 10.14 -4.74 5.72
CA PRO A 77 10.55 -3.39 6.07
C PRO A 77 9.73 -2.86 7.24
N VAL A 78 10.40 -2.30 8.25
CA VAL A 78 9.72 -1.73 9.43
C VAL A 78 9.90 -0.22 9.46
N LEU A 79 8.79 0.49 9.62
CA LEU A 79 8.78 1.94 9.84
C LEU A 79 8.08 2.25 11.17
N PHE A 80 8.63 3.23 11.89
CA PHE A 80 8.04 3.76 13.11
C PHE A 80 7.38 5.10 12.86
N GLY A 81 6.32 5.37 13.61
CA GLY A 81 5.56 6.60 13.50
C GLY A 81 4.37 6.63 14.46
N SER A 82 3.52 7.64 14.32
CA SER A 82 2.28 7.78 15.06
C SER A 82 1.14 8.18 14.14
N ALA A 83 0.27 7.23 13.83
CA ALA A 83 -0.92 7.48 13.00
C ALA A 83 -1.85 8.52 13.63
N LEU A 84 -1.95 8.55 14.97
CA LEU A 84 -2.78 9.51 15.71
C LEU A 84 -2.35 10.97 15.44
N TRP A 85 -1.04 11.20 15.30
CA TRP A 85 -0.47 12.52 15.04
C TRP A 85 -0.08 12.73 13.57
N ASN A 86 -0.44 11.78 12.69
CA ASN A 86 -0.08 11.75 11.27
C ASN A 86 1.44 11.84 11.01
N PHE A 87 2.26 11.35 11.94
CA PHE A 87 3.73 11.35 11.83
C PHE A 87 4.24 10.00 11.31
N GLY A 88 5.12 10.01 10.31
CA GLY A 88 5.65 8.80 9.67
C GLY A 88 4.71 8.16 8.65
N VAL A 89 3.48 8.65 8.52
CA VAL A 89 2.52 8.19 7.50
C VAL A 89 3.05 8.48 6.10
N ARG A 90 3.66 9.66 5.90
CA ARG A 90 4.32 9.96 4.63
C ARG A 90 5.46 8.98 4.36
N LEU A 91 6.33 8.72 5.33
CA LEU A 91 7.45 7.78 5.16
C LEU A 91 6.96 6.39 4.76
N LEU A 92 5.84 5.95 5.34
CA LEU A 92 5.17 4.70 4.94
C LEU A 92 4.67 4.75 3.50
N LEU A 93 4.04 5.85 3.07
CA LEU A 93 3.55 6.00 1.70
C LEU A 93 4.69 6.07 0.67
N ASP A 94 5.76 6.80 1.01
CA ASP A 94 6.98 6.88 0.19
C ASP A 94 7.59 5.47 0.05
N ALA A 95 7.74 4.73 1.16
CA ALA A 95 8.23 3.34 1.12
C ALA A 95 7.30 2.40 0.33
N ILE A 96 5.97 2.59 0.40
CA ILE A 96 5.03 1.82 -0.42
C ILE A 96 5.26 2.09 -1.91
N ALA A 97 5.43 3.36 -2.29
CA ALA A 97 5.65 3.75 -3.68
C ALA A 97 6.98 3.22 -4.23
N ASP A 98 8.03 3.23 -3.40
CA ASP A 98 9.39 2.86 -3.82
C ASP A 98 9.64 1.34 -3.76
N LEU A 99 9.10 0.64 -2.76
CA LEU A 99 9.43 -0.76 -2.50
C LEU A 99 8.44 -1.74 -3.12
N ILE A 100 7.16 -1.38 -3.25
CA ILE A 100 6.13 -2.30 -3.76
C ILE A 100 6.18 -2.30 -5.30
N PRO A 101 6.26 -3.49 -5.94
CA PRO A 101 6.36 -3.56 -7.37
C PRO A 101 5.04 -3.16 -8.05
N ALA A 102 5.16 -2.50 -9.20
CA ALA A 102 4.05 -2.34 -10.13
C ALA A 102 3.47 -3.72 -10.55
N PRO A 103 2.22 -3.78 -11.06
CA PRO A 103 1.66 -5.01 -11.61
C PRO A 103 2.61 -5.67 -12.61
N ARG A 104 2.77 -6.99 -12.53
CA ARG A 104 3.65 -7.77 -13.41
C ARG A 104 2.82 -8.78 -14.20
N PRO A 105 3.25 -9.17 -15.42
CA PRO A 105 2.65 -10.28 -16.14
C PRO A 105 2.56 -11.55 -15.29
N GLU A 106 1.34 -11.95 -14.95
CA GLU A 106 1.08 -13.23 -14.27
C GLU A 106 0.82 -14.32 -15.32
N ALA A 107 1.26 -15.55 -14.99
CA ALA A 107 0.98 -16.70 -15.84
C ALA A 107 -0.49 -17.12 -15.67
N ASP A 108 -1.15 -17.46 -16.77
CA ASP A 108 -2.48 -18.07 -16.72
C ASP A 108 -2.44 -19.53 -16.24
N ALA A 109 -3.60 -20.18 -16.21
CA ALA A 109 -3.70 -21.58 -15.80
C ALA A 109 -2.90 -22.56 -16.68
N GLY A 110 -2.53 -22.16 -17.90
CA GLY A 110 -1.68 -22.93 -18.81
C GLY A 110 -0.18 -22.57 -18.72
N GLY A 111 0.19 -21.67 -17.80
CA GLY A 111 1.57 -21.21 -17.63
C GLY A 111 1.97 -20.10 -18.61
N VAL A 112 1.06 -19.61 -19.45
CA VAL A 112 1.36 -18.57 -20.44
C VAL A 112 1.30 -17.20 -19.78
N ARG A 113 2.38 -16.42 -19.93
CA ARG A 113 2.41 -15.02 -19.48
C ARG A 113 1.95 -14.11 -20.61
N HIS A 114 0.99 -13.25 -20.28
CA HIS A 114 0.41 -12.30 -21.23
C HIS A 114 0.95 -10.90 -20.96
N PRO A 115 1.19 -10.08 -22.00
CA PRO A 115 1.65 -8.72 -21.82
C PRO A 115 0.57 -7.86 -21.13
N LEU A 116 0.99 -6.87 -20.33
CA LEU A 116 0.07 -6.06 -19.52
C LEU A 116 -0.84 -5.15 -20.36
N ASP A 117 -0.43 -4.80 -21.57
CA ASP A 117 -1.17 -4.00 -22.54
C ASP A 117 -2.06 -4.83 -23.49
N GLY A 118 -2.16 -6.14 -23.25
CA GLY A 118 -3.03 -7.04 -24.02
C GLY A 118 -4.54 -6.86 -23.73
N PRO A 119 -5.40 -7.70 -24.31
CA PRO A 119 -6.85 -7.64 -24.08
C PRO A 119 -7.20 -7.80 -22.60
N LEU A 120 -8.21 -7.06 -22.11
CA LEU A 120 -8.62 -7.08 -20.70
C LEU A 120 -8.81 -8.51 -20.18
N ALA A 121 -8.14 -8.82 -19.08
CA ALA A 121 -8.45 -9.99 -18.27
C ALA A 121 -8.40 -9.65 -16.78
N GLY A 122 -9.34 -10.23 -16.04
CA GLY A 122 -9.46 -10.02 -14.62
C GLY A 122 -10.00 -11.26 -13.89
N GLN A 123 -9.75 -11.31 -12.59
CA GLN A 123 -10.25 -12.37 -11.71
C GLN A 123 -11.13 -11.77 -10.61
N VAL A 124 -12.31 -12.36 -10.41
CA VAL A 124 -13.17 -12.00 -9.28
C VAL A 124 -12.58 -12.63 -8.02
N PHE A 125 -12.19 -11.82 -7.04
CA PHE A 125 -11.57 -12.29 -5.80
C PHE A 125 -12.48 -12.14 -4.57
N LYS A 126 -13.53 -11.32 -4.67
CA LYS A 126 -14.49 -11.10 -3.59
C LYS A 126 -15.87 -10.84 -4.17
N ILE A 127 -16.90 -11.43 -3.56
CA ILE A 127 -18.30 -11.10 -3.83
C ILE A 127 -18.92 -10.62 -2.53
N GLN A 128 -19.58 -9.47 -2.60
CA GLN A 128 -20.36 -8.92 -1.49
C GLN A 128 -21.82 -8.83 -1.93
N ALA A 129 -22.73 -9.39 -1.13
CA ALA A 129 -24.15 -9.42 -1.41
C ALA A 129 -24.95 -8.65 -0.36
N ASN A 130 -26.18 -8.29 -0.69
CA ASN A 130 -27.15 -7.66 0.21
C ASN A 130 -26.68 -6.30 0.76
N LEU A 131 -26.15 -5.44 -0.11
CA LEU A 131 -25.82 -4.06 0.26
C LEU A 131 -27.08 -3.20 0.34
N ASP A 132 -28.08 -3.47 -0.51
CA ASP A 132 -29.44 -2.97 -0.40
C ASP A 132 -30.42 -4.10 -0.04
N PRO A 133 -31.02 -4.07 1.16
CA PRO A 133 -32.05 -5.03 1.58
C PRO A 133 -33.23 -5.17 0.61
N ARG A 134 -33.55 -4.12 -0.17
CA ARG A 134 -34.70 -4.08 -1.08
C ARG A 134 -34.41 -4.71 -2.44
N HIS A 135 -33.16 -4.70 -2.89
CA HIS A 135 -32.79 -5.07 -4.27
C HIS A 135 -31.92 -6.33 -4.38
N ARG A 136 -31.47 -6.90 -3.24
CA ARG A 136 -30.53 -8.04 -3.21
C ARG A 136 -29.38 -7.88 -4.19
N ASP A 137 -28.78 -6.70 -4.19
CA ASP A 137 -27.65 -6.41 -5.06
C ASP A 137 -26.43 -7.28 -4.69
N ARG A 138 -25.62 -7.58 -5.70
CA ARG A 138 -24.38 -8.33 -5.57
C ARG A 138 -23.29 -7.58 -6.31
N LEU A 139 -22.23 -7.24 -5.59
CA LEU A 139 -21.03 -6.65 -6.16
C LEU A 139 -19.92 -7.70 -6.20
N ALA A 140 -19.35 -7.88 -7.39
CA ALA A 140 -18.15 -8.68 -7.59
C ALA A 140 -16.96 -7.73 -7.73
N PHE A 141 -15.95 -7.89 -6.87
CA PHE A 141 -14.69 -7.18 -6.95
C PHE A 141 -13.77 -7.93 -7.91
N LEU A 142 -13.41 -7.24 -8.99
CA LEU A 142 -12.56 -7.75 -10.05
C LEU A 142 -11.16 -7.15 -9.90
N ARG A 143 -10.13 -8.00 -9.82
CA ARG A 143 -8.74 -7.58 -10.02
C ARG A 143 -8.44 -7.65 -11.51
N ILE A 144 -7.99 -6.56 -12.10
CA ILE A 144 -7.50 -6.53 -13.48
C ILE A 144 -6.04 -7.00 -13.49
N HIS A 145 -5.72 -8.01 -14.30
CA HIS A 145 -4.35 -8.52 -14.44
C HIS A 145 -3.64 -7.94 -15.66
N ARG A 146 -4.39 -7.55 -16.70
CA ARG A 146 -3.90 -6.89 -17.92
C ARG A 146 -5.02 -6.17 -18.65
N GLY A 147 -4.64 -5.32 -19.59
CA GLY A 147 -5.53 -4.52 -20.42
C GLY A 147 -6.16 -3.38 -19.66
N ARG A 148 -7.05 -2.66 -20.35
CA ARG A 148 -7.76 -1.51 -19.82
C ARG A 148 -9.25 -1.80 -19.75
N PHE A 149 -9.86 -1.44 -18.63
CA PHE A 149 -11.30 -1.49 -18.49
C PHE A 149 -11.90 -0.22 -19.10
N GLU A 150 -12.93 -0.38 -19.92
CA GLU A 150 -13.71 0.72 -20.48
C GLU A 150 -15.18 0.47 -20.20
N ARG A 151 -15.89 1.50 -19.71
CA ARG A 151 -17.31 1.34 -19.39
C ARG A 151 -18.11 0.91 -20.61
N GLY A 152 -18.99 -0.07 -20.40
CA GLY A 152 -19.92 -0.52 -21.43
C GLY A 152 -19.33 -1.53 -22.39
N MET A 153 -18.03 -1.84 -22.28
CA MET A 153 -17.41 -2.93 -23.03
C MET A 153 -18.10 -4.26 -22.74
N ASN A 154 -18.05 -5.16 -23.72
CA ASN A 154 -18.55 -6.52 -23.58
C ASN A 154 -17.43 -7.43 -23.09
N LEU A 155 -17.67 -8.11 -21.97
CA LEU A 155 -16.75 -9.09 -21.41
C LEU A 155 -17.36 -10.48 -21.47
N VAL A 156 -16.49 -11.48 -21.59
CA VAL A 156 -16.88 -12.89 -21.57
C VAL A 156 -16.59 -13.45 -20.19
N ASN A 157 -17.59 -14.03 -19.54
CA ASN A 157 -17.35 -14.84 -18.35
C ASN A 157 -16.72 -16.17 -18.78
N ALA A 158 -15.41 -16.33 -18.53
CA ALA A 158 -14.65 -17.50 -18.96
C ALA A 158 -15.23 -18.84 -18.47
N ARG A 159 -15.92 -18.86 -17.32
CA ARG A 159 -16.53 -20.08 -16.77
C ARG A 159 -17.83 -20.47 -17.48
N THR A 160 -18.64 -19.50 -17.91
CA THR A 160 -19.97 -19.76 -18.47
C THR A 160 -20.03 -19.58 -19.99
N GLY A 161 -19.00 -18.98 -20.59
CA GLY A 161 -18.97 -18.57 -22.00
C GLY A 161 -19.93 -17.42 -22.34
N ARG A 162 -20.67 -16.90 -21.35
CA ARG A 162 -21.67 -15.86 -21.59
C ARG A 162 -20.99 -14.50 -21.68
N THR A 163 -21.38 -13.75 -22.71
CA THR A 163 -21.01 -12.35 -22.84
C THR A 163 -21.97 -11.49 -22.00
N PHE A 164 -21.43 -10.47 -21.35
CA PHE A 164 -22.21 -9.47 -20.62
C PHE A 164 -21.62 -8.07 -20.83
N SER A 165 -22.48 -7.05 -20.73
CA SER A 165 -22.06 -5.65 -20.84
C SER A 165 -21.73 -5.09 -19.46
N THR A 166 -20.70 -4.25 -19.39
CA THR A 166 -20.18 -3.65 -18.15
C THR A 166 -20.77 -2.27 -17.84
N LYS A 167 -21.92 -1.92 -18.41
CA LYS A 167 -22.59 -0.60 -18.22
C LYS A 167 -22.77 -0.18 -16.76
N TYR A 168 -22.96 -1.15 -15.86
CA TYR A 168 -23.17 -0.92 -14.43
C TYR A 168 -21.93 -1.25 -13.57
N ALA A 169 -20.73 -1.24 -14.16
CA ALA A 169 -19.51 -1.37 -13.37
C ALA A 169 -19.28 -0.11 -12.52
N HIS A 170 -18.90 -0.31 -11.26
CA HIS A 170 -18.58 0.76 -10.31
C HIS A 170 -17.09 0.72 -9.96
N GLN A 171 -16.46 1.88 -9.85
CA GLN A 171 -15.17 2.04 -9.18
C GLN A 171 -15.45 2.24 -7.70
N VAL A 172 -14.62 1.65 -6.84
CA VAL A 172 -14.66 1.96 -5.41
C VAL A 172 -13.45 2.84 -5.12
N PHE A 173 -13.70 4.10 -4.76
CA PHE A 173 -12.66 5.04 -4.36
C PHE A 173 -12.96 5.56 -2.95
N GLY A 174 -12.30 4.98 -1.94
CA GLY A 174 -12.57 5.33 -0.54
C GLY A 174 -14.00 4.99 -0.10
N ARG A 175 -14.72 5.99 0.44
CA ARG A 175 -16.15 5.85 0.80
C ARG A 175 -17.09 6.03 -0.40
N ASP A 176 -16.58 6.54 -1.51
CA ASP A 176 -17.37 6.90 -2.67
C ASP A 176 -17.33 5.78 -3.72
N ARG A 177 -18.50 5.52 -4.31
CA ARG A 177 -18.66 4.57 -5.42
C ARG A 177 -18.94 5.39 -6.66
N ASP A 178 -17.88 5.77 -7.36
CA ASP A 178 -18.02 6.48 -8.60
C ASP A 178 -18.18 5.53 -9.78
N THR A 179 -18.86 6.04 -10.79
CA THR A 179 -19.08 5.36 -12.05
C THR A 179 -17.83 5.61 -12.91
N VAL A 180 -16.90 4.63 -13.00
CA VAL A 180 -15.71 4.60 -13.90
C VAL A 180 -15.99 5.23 -15.29
N ASP A 181 -15.11 6.08 -15.82
CA ASP A 181 -15.18 6.49 -17.24
C ASP A 181 -14.60 5.43 -18.19
#